data_AF-A0A4S2Q1X1-F1
#
_entry.id   AF-A0A4S2Q1X1-F1
#
_cell.length_a   1.000
_cell.length_b   1.000
_cell.length_c   1.000
_cell.angle_alpha   90.00
_cell.angle_beta   90.00
_cell.angle_gamma   90.00
#
_symmetry.space_group_name_H-M   'P 1'
#
loop_
_entity.id
_entity.type
_entity.pdbx_description
1 polymer ?
#
loop_
_entity_poly.entity_id
_entity_poly.type
_entity_poly.pdbx_seq_one_letter_code
_entity_poly.pdbx_strand_id
1 'polypeptide(L)'
;MTTPLTKDDLKVGHVYSAKKPKEYCFPPLLGDRQILWMGLIYDNKEGFVEGLQYDSPSVKNGKHYPKISVTKFLKWAEADVTEIMPKDEWRYAR
;
A
#
# COMPACT_ATOMS: atom_id res chain seq x y z
N MET A 1 -1.76 21.91 1.78
CA MET A 1 -1.43 21.18 0.55
C MET A 1 -0.39 20.14 0.93
N THR A 2 -0.73 18.86 0.90
CA THR A 2 0.21 17.78 1.22
C THR A 2 1.16 17.62 0.04
N THR A 3 2.47 17.59 0.29
CA THR A 3 3.46 17.33 -0.75
C THR A 3 3.21 15.94 -1.33
N PRO A 4 3.16 15.78 -2.68
CA PRO A 4 2.96 14.46 -3.26
C PRO A 4 4.12 13.54 -2.91
N LEU A 5 3.81 12.32 -2.47
CA LEU A 5 4.82 11.28 -2.23
C LEU A 5 5.64 11.02 -3.49
N THR A 6 6.94 10.87 -3.28
CA THR A 6 7.91 10.45 -4.28
C THR A 6 8.38 9.03 -3.99
N LYS A 7 9.19 8.48 -4.90
CA LYS A 7 9.74 7.12 -4.73
C LYS A 7 10.63 7.02 -3.48
N ASP A 8 11.41 8.06 -3.19
CA ASP A 8 12.39 8.05 -2.09
C ASP A 8 11.71 8.04 -0.71
N ASP A 9 10.43 8.43 -0.67
CA ASP A 9 9.60 8.36 0.53
C ASP A 9 9.12 6.92 0.80
N LEU A 10 9.12 6.03 -0.20
CA LEU A 10 8.65 4.66 -0.05
C LEU A 10 9.67 3.76 0.66
N LYS A 11 9.23 3.10 1.71
CA LYS A 11 10.07 2.24 2.57
C LYS A 11 9.41 0.90 2.83
N VAL A 12 10.21 -0.17 2.81
CA VAL A 12 9.77 -1.50 3.26
C VAL A 12 9.43 -1.45 4.75
N GLY A 13 8.32 -2.10 5.14
CA GLY A 13 7.78 -2.10 6.49
C GLY A 13 6.77 -1.00 6.76
N HIS A 14 6.77 0.09 5.99
CA HIS A 14 5.88 1.24 6.18
C HIS A 14 4.48 0.99 5.58
N VAL A 15 3.48 1.67 6.14
CA VAL A 15 2.07 1.60 5.75
C VAL A 15 1.62 2.92 5.13
N TYR A 16 0.96 2.83 3.98
CA TYR A 16 0.51 3.99 3.21
C TYR A 16 -1.01 3.99 3.06
N SER A 17 -1.61 5.18 3.11
CA SER A 17 -3.04 5.40 2.88
C SER A 17 -3.30 5.86 1.46
N ALA A 18 -4.47 5.50 0.92
CA ALA A 18 -4.90 5.92 -0.41
C ALA A 18 -5.39 7.38 -0.42
N LYS A 19 -5.29 8.05 -1.57
CA LYS A 19 -5.97 9.35 -1.85
C LYS A 19 -7.49 9.29 -1.73
N LYS A 20 -8.04 8.10 -1.96
CA LYS A 20 -9.47 7.80 -1.81
C LYS A 20 -9.56 6.45 -1.10
N PRO A 21 -9.54 6.44 0.24
CA PRO A 21 -9.60 5.20 1.02
C PRO A 21 -10.84 4.41 0.68
N LYS A 22 -10.68 3.09 0.56
CA LYS A 22 -11.80 2.15 0.45
C LYS A 22 -11.87 1.35 1.73
N GLU A 23 -13.09 0.99 2.10
CA GLU A 23 -13.36 0.16 3.27
C GLU A 23 -13.42 -1.31 2.88
N TYR A 24 -12.90 -2.17 3.76
CA TYR A 24 -12.86 -3.62 3.60
C TYR A 24 -13.28 -4.31 4.89
N CYS A 25 -13.77 -5.54 4.80
CA CYS A 25 -14.16 -6.37 5.95
C CYS A 25 -15.35 -5.79 6.76
N PHE A 26 -15.78 -6.55 7.78
CA PHE A 26 -16.80 -6.13 8.75
C PHE A 26 -16.31 -6.54 10.16
N PRO A 27 -16.06 -5.61 11.08
CA PRO A 27 -16.14 -4.14 10.96
C PRO A 27 -15.22 -3.54 9.87
N PRO A 28 -15.56 -2.35 9.32
CA PRO A 28 -14.84 -1.78 8.18
C PRO A 28 -13.45 -1.28 8.55
N LEU A 29 -12.45 -1.78 7.82
CA LEU A 29 -11.04 -1.40 7.88
C LEU A 29 -10.66 -0.53 6.67
N LEU A 30 -9.79 0.44 6.87
CA LEU A 30 -9.21 1.23 5.78
C LEU A 30 -8.28 0.36 4.94
N GLY A 31 -8.41 0.45 3.61
CA GLY A 31 -7.60 -0.27 2.64
C GLY A 31 -6.15 0.19 2.52
N ASP A 32 -5.53 0.49 3.66
CA ASP A 32 -4.12 0.83 3.76
C ASP A 32 -3.25 -0.31 3.24
N ARG A 33 -2.04 0.03 2.81
CA ARG A 33 -1.10 -0.93 2.23
C ARG A 33 0.24 -0.85 2.92
N GLN A 34 0.67 -1.96 3.51
CA GLN A 34 2.01 -2.12 4.06
C GLN A 34 2.95 -2.63 2.97
N ILE A 35 4.06 -1.94 2.73
CA ILE A 35 5.08 -2.43 1.79
C ILE A 35 5.85 -3.56 2.45
N LEU A 36 5.82 -4.76 1.85
CA LEU A 36 6.56 -5.92 2.34
C LEU A 36 7.92 -6.07 1.65
N TRP A 37 8.01 -5.66 0.38
CA TRP A 37 9.20 -5.81 -0.42
C TRP A 37 9.19 -4.82 -1.59
N MET A 38 10.36 -4.39 -2.03
CA MET A 38 10.56 -3.57 -3.23
C MET A 38 11.64 -4.16 -4.12
N GLY A 39 11.47 -4.06 -5.44
CA GLY A 39 12.44 -4.52 -6.43
C GLY A 39 11.85 -4.60 -7.83
N LEU A 40 12.48 -5.37 -8.71
CA LEU A 40 12.05 -5.46 -10.12
C LEU A 40 10.85 -6.40 -10.26
N ILE A 41 9.78 -5.95 -10.92
CA ILE A 41 8.61 -6.76 -11.27
C ILE A 41 8.29 -6.62 -12.77
N TYR A 42 7.54 -7.58 -13.30
CA TYR A 42 7.01 -7.48 -14.66
C TYR A 42 5.61 -6.85 -14.65
N ASP A 43 5.44 -5.73 -15.35
CA ASP A 43 4.16 -5.10 -15.63
C ASP A 43 3.76 -5.35 -17.10
N ASN A 44 2.54 -5.84 -17.33
CA ASN A 44 2.07 -6.17 -18.67
C ASN A 44 2.08 -4.98 -19.65
N LYS A 45 2.07 -3.73 -19.15
CA LYS A 45 2.10 -2.53 -20.01
C LYS A 45 3.49 -1.92 -20.16
N GLU A 46 4.32 -2.00 -19.14
CA GLU A 46 5.58 -1.25 -19.04
C GLU A 46 6.82 -2.17 -19.07
N GLY A 47 6.64 -3.49 -19.07
CA GLY A 47 7.73 -4.47 -19.03
C GLY A 47 8.33 -4.61 -17.64
N PHE A 48 9.64 -4.85 -17.55
CA PHE A 48 10.34 -4.92 -16.26
C PHE A 48 10.52 -3.51 -15.69
N VAL A 49 9.89 -3.26 -14.54
CA VAL A 49 9.89 -1.97 -13.86
C VAL A 49 10.13 -2.15 -12.37
N GLU A 50 10.49 -1.07 -11.69
CA GLU A 50 10.47 -1.06 -10.25
C GLU A 50 9.03 -1.20 -9.73
N GLY A 51 8.88 -2.11 -8.78
CA GLY A 51 7.63 -2.37 -8.13
C GLY A 51 7.83 -2.76 -6.68
N LEU A 52 6.70 -3.07 -6.08
CA LEU A 52 6.62 -3.46 -4.69
C LEU A 52 5.55 -4.51 -4.50
N GLN A 53 5.73 -5.28 -3.45
CA GLN A 53 4.74 -6.20 -2.92
C GLN A 53 4.16 -5.60 -1.63
N TYR A 54 2.85 -5.70 -1.44
CA TYR A 54 2.19 -5.13 -0.27
C TYR A 54 1.20 -6.08 0.39
N ASP A 55 0.97 -5.85 1.68
CA ASP A 55 -0.16 -6.40 2.44
C ASP A 55 -1.24 -5.32 2.65
N SER A 56 -2.48 -5.72 2.92
CA SER A 56 -3.64 -4.84 3.11
C SER A 56 -4.82 -5.63 3.70
N PRO A 57 -5.80 -4.99 4.39
CA PRO A 57 -7.03 -5.65 4.83
C PRO A 57 -7.83 -6.38 3.75
N SER A 58 -7.62 -5.98 2.49
CA SER A 58 -8.22 -6.61 1.32
C SER A 58 -7.57 -7.94 0.92
N VAL A 59 -6.38 -8.25 1.42
CA VAL A 59 -5.66 -9.50 1.16
C VAL A 59 -6.17 -10.57 2.13
N LYS A 60 -6.88 -11.57 1.60
CA LYS A 60 -7.41 -12.66 2.41
C LYS A 60 -6.30 -13.63 2.84
N ASN A 61 -6.45 -14.22 4.03
CA ASN A 61 -5.58 -15.28 4.52
C ASN A 61 -5.39 -16.39 3.47
N GLY A 62 -4.15 -16.82 3.27
CA GLY A 62 -3.78 -17.85 2.30
C GLY A 62 -3.71 -17.36 0.84
N LYS A 63 -3.91 -16.06 0.56
CA LYS A 63 -3.66 -15.48 -0.77
C LYS A 63 -2.23 -14.97 -0.89
N HIS A 64 -1.75 -14.93 -2.13
CA HIS A 64 -0.50 -14.26 -2.45
C HIS A 64 -0.64 -12.75 -2.29
N TYR A 65 0.39 -12.13 -1.71
CA TYR A 65 0.48 -10.68 -1.60
C TYR A 65 0.58 -10.03 -3.00
N PRO A 66 -0.27 -9.03 -3.30
CA PRO A 66 -0.26 -8.36 -4.59
C PRO A 66 1.06 -7.65 -4.87
N LYS A 67 1.46 -7.62 -6.15
CA LYS A 67 2.58 -6.83 -6.67
C LYS A 67 2.05 -5.70 -7.54
N ILE A 68 2.69 -4.54 -7.49
CA ILE A 68 2.30 -3.35 -8.25
C ILE A 68 3.54 -2.50 -8.57
N SER A 69 3.56 -1.81 -9.71
CA SER A 69 4.66 -0.90 -10.03
C SER A 69 4.68 0.30 -9.08
N VAL A 70 5.87 0.84 -8.81
CA VAL A 70 6.05 2.03 -7.96
C VAL A 70 5.20 3.19 -8.48
N THR A 71 5.19 3.41 -9.80
CA THR A 71 4.39 4.44 -10.47
C THR A 71 2.90 4.31 -10.16
N LYS A 72 2.35 3.09 -10.23
CA LYS A 72 0.93 2.85 -9.94
C LYS A 72 0.63 3.00 -8.45
N PHE A 73 1.57 2.60 -7.58
CA PHE A 73 1.44 2.78 -6.14
C PHE A 73 1.40 4.27 -5.76
N LEU A 74 2.32 5.10 -6.27
CA LEU A 74 2.36 6.55 -5.99
C LEU A 74 1.13 7.29 -6.54
N LYS A 75 0.54 6.82 -7.64
CA LYS A 75 -0.74 7.36 -8.12
C LYS A 75 -1.87 7.12 -7.10
N TRP A 76 -1.84 5.97 -6.44
CA TRP A 76 -2.82 5.55 -5.43
C TRP A 76 -2.57 6.17 -4.04
N ALA A 77 -1.32 6.23 -3.58
CA ALA A 77 -0.94 6.64 -2.23
C ALA A 77 -1.03 8.16 -2.01
N GLU A 78 -1.50 8.57 -0.84
CA GLU A 78 -1.56 9.98 -0.39
C GLU A 78 -0.51 10.29 0.67
N ALA A 79 -0.41 9.43 1.69
CA ALA A 79 0.43 9.68 2.86
C ALA A 79 0.98 8.37 3.43
N ASP A 80 2.17 8.46 4.02
CA ASP A 80 2.70 7.47 4.95
C ASP A 80 1.97 7.64 6.30
N VAL A 81 1.34 6.56 6.76
CA VAL A 81 0.54 6.52 8.00
C VAL A 81 1.13 5.58 9.04
N THR A 82 2.38 5.14 8.85
CA THR A 82 3.05 4.17 9.73
C THR A 82 3.01 4.57 11.20
N GLU A 83 3.26 5.84 11.51
CA GLU A 83 3.31 6.36 12.88
C GLU A 83 1.95 6.35 13.59
N ILE A 84 0.84 6.30 12.85
CA ILE A 84 -0.52 6.29 13.41
C ILE A 84 -1.19 4.90 13.31
N MET A 85 -0.44 3.88 12.88
CA MET A 85 -0.95 2.52 12.82
C MET A 85 -1.17 1.95 14.23
N PRO A 86 -2.29 1.28 14.49
CA PRO A 86 -2.46 0.51 15.71
C PRO A 86 -1.47 -0.65 15.73
N LYS A 87 -1.05 -1.06 16.92
CA LYS A 87 -0.10 -2.15 17.09
C LYS A 87 -0.72 -3.47 16.63
N ASP A 88 -0.04 -4.18 15.72
CA ASP A 88 -0.42 -5.49 15.20
C ASP A 88 -1.82 -5.55 14.54
N GLU A 89 -2.38 -4.39 14.16
CA GLU A 89 -3.74 -4.27 13.61
C GLU A 89 -3.81 -3.29 12.42
N TRP A 90 -4.95 -3.30 11.73
CA TRP A 90 -5.27 -2.34 10.68
C TRP A 90 -6.17 -1.22 11.20
N ARG A 91 -6.07 -0.03 10.59
CA ARG A 91 -6.93 1.11 10.98
C ARG A 91 -8.39 0.85 10.62
N TYR A 92 -9.29 1.13 11.56
CA TYR A 92 -10.73 1.17 11.31
C TYR A 92 -11.12 2.39 10.47
N ALA A 93 -12.18 2.25 9.68
CA ALA A 93 -12.73 3.35 8.89
C ALA A 93 -13.64 4.30 9.70
N ARG A 94 -13.88 4.00 10.99
CA ARG A 94 -14.79 4.73 11.88
C ARG A 94 -14.07 5.15 13.15
#